data_AF-A0A645HNB1-F1
#
_entry.id   AF-A0A645HNB1-F1
#
_cell.length_a   1.000
_cell.length_b   1.000
_cell.length_c   1.000
_cell.angle_alpha   90.00
_cell.angle_beta   90.00
_cell.angle_gamma   90.00
#
_symmetry.space_group_name_H-M   'P 1'
#
loop_
_entity.id
_entity.type
_entity.pdbx_description
1 polymer ?
#
loop_
_entity_poly.entity_id
_entity_poly.type
_entity_poly.pdbx_seq_one_letter_code
_entity_poly.pdbx_strand_id
1 'polypeptide(L)'
;MQEIHRLFRYHGAEHKTIATYEAGEELTVDNVRKNTRFHPRCGTSFLLLVLVISILVFSFVPWHSTLGRVGLKLLLLPLVMGLSYEAIKFAGRHDNLAARIISAPGLWLQRLTTAEPEDDMIEVAIASVKAVLPQQGEDDRW
;
A
#
# COMPACT_ATOMS: atom_id res chain seq x y z
N MET A 1 -12.17 -19.10 6.99
CA MET A 1 -10.86 -19.21 6.31
C MET A 1 -10.97 -19.00 4.80
N GLN A 2 -11.90 -19.65 4.10
CA GLN A 2 -12.08 -19.47 2.65
C GLN A 2 -12.38 -18.01 2.24
N GLU A 3 -13.25 -17.32 2.97
CA GLU A 3 -13.54 -15.88 2.72
C GLU A 3 -12.31 -14.98 2.82
N ILE A 4 -11.44 -15.21 3.81
CA ILE A 4 -10.21 -14.42 3.98
C ILE A 4 -9.26 -14.68 2.81
N HIS A 5 -9.15 -15.93 2.36
CA HIS A 5 -8.31 -16.26 1.22
C HIS A 5 -8.84 -15.60 -0.07
N ARG A 6 -10.16 -15.61 -0.27
CA ARG A 6 -10.82 -14.90 -1.37
C ARG A 6 -10.54 -13.39 -1.33
N LEU A 7 -10.62 -12.77 -0.15
CA LEU A 7 -10.25 -11.36 0.03
C LEU A 7 -8.80 -11.08 -0.40
N PHE A 8 -7.85 -11.93 0.01
CA PHE A 8 -6.44 -11.76 -0.38
C PHE A 8 -6.20 -11.96 -1.88
N ARG A 9 -7.02 -12.77 -2.55
CA ARG A 9 -7.00 -12.88 -4.01
C ARG A 9 -7.49 -11.60 -4.69
N TYR A 10 -8.59 -11.01 -4.23
CA TYR A 10 -9.03 -9.69 -4.75
C TYR A 10 -7.98 -8.60 -4.53
N HIS A 11 -7.31 -8.60 -3.38
CA HIS A 11 -6.20 -7.68 -3.13
C HIS A 11 -5.01 -7.94 -4.09
N GLY A 12 -4.71 -9.20 -4.38
CA GLY A 12 -3.74 -9.55 -5.42
C GLY A 12 -4.16 -9.10 -6.83
N ALA A 13 -5.44 -9.20 -7.17
CA ALA A 13 -5.99 -8.70 -8.43
C ALA A 13 -5.79 -7.19 -8.58
N GLU A 14 -6.14 -6.41 -7.55
CA GLU A 14 -5.94 -4.96 -7.52
C GLU A 14 -4.48 -4.58 -7.74
N HIS A 15 -3.54 -5.16 -6.98
CA HIS A 15 -2.12 -4.90 -7.16
C HIS A 15 -1.61 -5.22 -8.58
N LYS A 16 -2.03 -6.36 -9.14
CA LYS A 16 -1.63 -6.73 -10.50
C LYS A 16 -2.21 -5.78 -11.54
N THR A 17 -3.47 -5.37 -11.39
CA THR A 17 -4.13 -4.41 -12.30
C THR A 17 -3.44 -3.04 -12.27
N ILE A 18 -3.12 -2.54 -11.08
CA ILE A 18 -2.38 -1.28 -10.93
C ILE A 18 -0.98 -1.40 -11.55
N ALA A 19 -0.26 -2.50 -11.31
CA ALA A 19 1.05 -2.74 -11.92
C ALA A 19 0.99 -2.77 -13.46
N THR A 20 -0.04 -3.37 -14.05
CA THR A 20 -0.26 -3.37 -15.51
C THR A 20 -0.51 -1.96 -16.04
N TYR A 21 -1.34 -1.18 -15.33
CA TYR A 21 -1.58 0.22 -15.69
C TYR A 21 -0.30 1.06 -15.64
N GLU A 22 0.50 0.90 -14.59
CA GLU A 22 1.76 1.62 -14.40
C GLU A 22 2.84 1.21 -15.41
N ALA A 23 2.81 -0.03 -15.88
CA ALA A 23 3.65 -0.52 -16.98
C ALA A 23 3.25 0.06 -18.35
N GLY A 24 2.12 0.77 -18.43
CA GLY A 24 1.56 1.29 -19.68
C GLY A 24 0.99 0.20 -20.59
N GLU A 25 0.71 -0.98 -20.03
CA GLU A 25 0.12 -2.10 -20.76
C GLU A 25 -1.41 -1.97 -20.80
N GLU A 26 -2.02 -2.55 -21.83
CA GLU A 26 -3.48 -2.59 -21.92
C GLU A 26 -4.06 -3.46 -20.78
N LEU A 27 -5.07 -2.92 -20.08
CA LEU A 27 -5.77 -3.60 -18.99
C LEU A 27 -6.66 -4.74 -19.50
N THR A 28 -6.01 -5.86 -19.84
CA THR A 28 -6.60 -7.15 -20.20
C THR A 28 -6.25 -8.20 -19.15
N VAL A 29 -7.07 -9.25 -19.03
CA VAL A 29 -6.83 -10.34 -18.06
C VAL A 29 -5.44 -10.96 -18.25
N ASP A 30 -5.02 -11.18 -19.49
CA ASP A 30 -3.74 -11.81 -19.82
C ASP A 30 -2.52 -10.95 -19.45
N ASN A 31 -2.61 -9.63 -19.58
CA ASN A 31 -1.54 -8.72 -19.16
C ASN A 31 -1.48 -8.60 -17.64
N VAL A 32 -2.64 -8.48 -16.99
CA VAL A 32 -2.73 -8.43 -15.53
C VAL A 32 -2.18 -9.69 -14.88
N ARG A 33 -2.48 -10.88 -15.43
CA ARG A 33 -2.00 -12.16 -14.87
C ARG A 33 -0.48 -12.23 -14.73
N LYS A 34 0.27 -11.64 -15.66
CA LYS A 34 1.75 -11.67 -15.72
C LYS A 34 2.42 -10.77 -14.68
N ASN A 35 1.72 -9.75 -14.19
CA ASN A 35 2.28 -8.76 -13.29
C ASN A 35 2.42 -9.29 -11.85
N THR A 36 3.19 -8.58 -11.02
CA THR A 36 3.43 -8.96 -9.62
C THR A 36 2.27 -8.53 -8.71
N ARG A 37 1.95 -9.34 -7.70
CA ARG A 37 1.02 -8.96 -6.61
C ARG A 37 1.66 -8.14 -5.50
N PHE A 38 2.92 -7.75 -5.66
CA PHE A 38 3.70 -7.01 -4.65
C PHE A 38 3.91 -5.57 -5.09
N HIS A 39 3.39 -4.63 -4.31
CA HIS A 39 3.41 -3.21 -4.68
C HIS A 39 3.94 -2.34 -3.53
N PRO A 40 5.01 -1.53 -3.73
CA PRO A 40 5.60 -0.74 -2.64
C PRO A 40 4.63 0.32 -2.10
N ARG A 41 3.67 0.78 -2.91
CA ARG A 41 2.71 1.83 -2.56
C ARG A 41 1.38 1.31 -1.99
N CYS A 42 1.31 0.03 -1.60
CA CYS A 42 0.10 -0.56 -1.03
C CYS A 42 -0.27 0.07 0.33
N GLY A 43 -1.57 0.24 0.60
CA GLY A 43 -2.08 0.68 1.90
C GLY A 43 -1.70 -0.25 3.06
N THR A 44 -1.52 -1.55 2.80
CA THR A 44 -0.99 -2.50 3.80
C THR A 44 0.46 -2.18 4.18
N SER A 45 1.30 -1.80 3.21
CA SER A 45 2.66 -1.30 3.48
C SER A 45 2.63 0.02 4.26
N PHE A 46 1.70 0.90 3.90
CA PHE A 46 1.53 2.18 4.57
C PHE A 46 1.19 2.02 6.07
N LEU A 47 0.23 1.15 6.41
CA LEU A 47 -0.13 0.87 7.80
C LEU A 47 1.06 0.33 8.61
N LEU A 48 1.91 -0.49 8.00
CA LEU A 48 3.11 -1.00 8.66
C LEU A 48 4.14 0.11 8.89
N LEU A 49 4.33 1.03 7.93
CA LEU A 49 5.17 2.21 8.11
C LEU A 49 4.64 3.10 9.22
N VAL A 50 3.33 3.35 9.27
CA VAL A 50 2.67 4.10 10.35
C VAL A 50 2.94 3.47 11.71
N LEU A 51 2.87 2.14 11.83
CA LEU A 51 3.19 1.44 13.07
C LEU A 51 4.64 1.66 13.51
N VAL A 52 5.60 1.44 12.60
CA VAL A 52 7.04 1.59 12.90
C VAL A 52 7.37 3.03 13.28
N ILE A 53 6.90 4.00 12.49
CA ILE A 53 7.12 5.43 12.74
C ILE A 53 6.44 5.85 14.04
N SER A 54 5.24 5.33 14.34
CA SER A 54 4.58 5.58 15.63
C SER A 54 5.46 5.13 16.80
N ILE A 55 6.00 3.91 16.76
CA ILE A 55 6.87 3.39 17.82
C ILE A 55 8.09 4.29 18.00
N LEU A 56 8.71 4.73 16.90
CA LEU A 56 9.85 5.63 16.93
C LEU A 56 9.49 7.01 17.49
N VAL A 57 8.41 7.64 17.04
CA VAL A 57 8.00 8.97 17.53
C VAL A 57 7.63 8.92 19.01
N PHE A 58 6.80 7.96 19.41
CA PHE A 58 6.31 7.87 20.78
C PHE A 58 7.36 7.33 21.77
N SER A 59 8.46 6.72 21.32
CA SER A 59 9.55 6.32 22.23
C SER A 59 10.28 7.53 22.83
N PHE A 60 10.26 8.68 22.16
CA PHE A 60 10.89 9.92 22.64
C PHE A 60 9.95 10.81 23.46
N VAL A 61 8.66 10.48 23.55
CA VAL A 61 7.69 11.33 24.24
C VAL A 61 7.11 10.61 25.46
N PRO A 62 7.51 10.99 26.69
CA PRO A 62 6.97 10.38 27.90
C PRO A 62 5.54 10.87 28.18
N TRP A 63 4.73 10.03 28.82
CA TRP A 63 3.40 10.40 29.33
C TRP A 63 3.19 9.83 30.74
N HIS A 64 2.50 10.58 31.59
CA HIS A 64 2.31 10.21 33.01
C HIS A 64 0.87 9.83 33.33
N SER A 65 -0.12 10.23 32.51
CA SER A 65 -1.54 9.95 32.73
C SER A 65 -2.18 9.34 31.48
N THR A 66 -3.22 8.51 31.67
CA THR A 66 -3.94 7.86 30.57
C THR A 66 -4.58 8.86 29.62
N LEU A 67 -5.16 9.95 30.16
CA LEU A 67 -5.78 11.00 29.36
C LEU A 67 -4.73 11.80 28.57
N GLY A 68 -3.59 12.11 29.21
CA GLY A 68 -2.46 12.77 28.55
C GLY A 68 -1.87 11.94 27.42
N ARG A 69 -1.80 10.61 27.59
CA ARG A 69 -1.40 9.68 26.51
C ARG A 69 -2.33 9.75 25.30
N VAL A 70 -3.65 9.75 25.53
CA VAL A 70 -4.63 9.83 24.42
C VAL A 70 -4.55 11.18 23.72
N GLY A 71 -4.53 12.28 24.48
CA GLY A 71 -4.41 13.63 23.91
C GLY A 71 -3.14 13.80 23.08
N LEU A 72 -2.00 13.31 23.58
CA LEU A 72 -0.73 13.36 22.86
C LEU A 72 -0.76 12.53 21.57
N LYS A 73 -1.36 11.33 21.60
CA LYS A 73 -1.48 10.49 20.40
C LYS A 73 -2.34 11.15 19.32
N LEU A 74 -3.44 11.78 19.71
CA LEU A 74 -4.29 12.52 18.78
C LEU A 74 -3.57 13.75 18.22
N LEU A 75 -2.82 14.47 19.05
CA LEU A 75 -2.05 15.64 18.64
C LEU A 75 -0.91 15.29 17.67
N LEU A 76 -0.20 14.18 17.91
CA LEU A 76 0.92 13.73 17.07
C LEU A 76 0.49 12.87 15.88
N LEU A 77 -0.80 12.53 15.77
CA LEU A 77 -1.31 11.72 14.65
C LEU A 77 -0.98 12.36 13.28
N PRO A 78 -1.19 13.67 13.04
CA PRO A 78 -0.84 14.28 11.75
C PRO A 78 0.65 14.18 11.42
N LEU A 79 1.53 14.31 12.43
CA LEU A 79 2.98 14.17 12.26
C LEU A 79 3.34 12.75 11.83
N VAL A 80 2.85 11.74 12.53
CA VAL A 80 3.10 10.33 12.20
C VAL A 80 2.59 10.00 10.80
N MET A 81 1.38 10.45 10.45
CA MET A 81 0.80 10.24 9.13
C MET A 81 1.62 10.91 8.03
N GLY A 82 2.06 12.16 8.25
CA GLY A 82 2.89 12.90 7.30
C GLY A 82 4.25 12.24 7.07
N LEU A 83 4.93 11.82 8.14
CA LEU A 83 6.21 11.10 8.03
C LEU A 83 6.05 9.77 7.29
N SER A 84 4.96 9.04 7.56
CA SER A 84 4.68 7.75 6.90
C SER A 84 4.36 7.94 5.42
N TYR A 85 3.66 9.02 5.09
CA TYR A 85 3.30 9.37 3.72
C TYR A 85 4.53 9.73 2.90
N GLU A 86 5.42 10.57 3.43
CA GLU A 86 6.67 10.91 2.75
C GLU A 86 7.59 9.68 2.61
N ALA A 87 7.62 8.79 3.61
CA ALA A 87 8.39 7.55 3.53
C ALA A 87 7.89 6.61 2.42
N ILE A 88 6.57 6.37 2.32
CA ILE A 88 6.02 5.50 1.27
C ILE A 88 6.13 6.13 -0.11
N LYS A 89 5.95 7.46 -0.20
CA LYS A 89 6.14 8.22 -1.44
C LYS A 89 7.58 8.18 -1.91
N PHE A 90 8.54 8.34 -1.00
CA PHE A 90 9.97 8.18 -1.30
C PHE A 90 10.28 6.78 -1.83
N ALA A 91 9.72 5.76 -1.17
CA ALA A 91 9.90 4.36 -1.56
C ALA A 91 9.28 4.01 -2.93
N GLY A 92 8.21 4.70 -3.34
CA GLY A 92 7.62 4.57 -4.66
C GLY A 92 8.40 5.29 -5.78
N ARG A 93 9.07 6.41 -5.45
CA ARG A 93 9.79 7.26 -6.43
C ARG A 93 11.21 6.81 -6.76
N HIS A 94 11.84 6.03 -5.90
CA HIS A 94 13.26 5.70 -6.01
C HIS A 94 13.49 4.19 -6.02
N ASP A 95 14.44 3.71 -6.83
CA ASP A 95 14.98 2.35 -6.76
C ASP A 95 16.42 2.36 -6.24
N ASN A 96 16.60 2.80 -4.99
CA ASN A 96 17.88 2.75 -4.30
C ASN A 96 17.81 1.89 -3.04
N LEU A 97 18.96 1.63 -2.40
CA LEU A 97 19.04 0.77 -1.22
C LEU A 97 18.10 1.25 -0.09
N ALA A 98 17.96 2.56 0.10
CA ALA A 98 17.07 3.12 1.13
C ALA A 98 15.60 2.81 0.83
N ALA A 99 15.15 3.01 -0.41
CA ALA A 99 13.78 2.68 -0.84
C ALA A 99 13.47 1.18 -0.67
N ARG A 100 14.45 0.31 -0.96
CA ARG A 100 14.32 -1.14 -0.77
C ARG A 100 14.20 -1.51 0.70
N ILE A 101 14.99 -0.90 1.59
CA ILE A 101 14.90 -1.12 3.05
C ILE A 101 13.53 -0.65 3.58
N ILE A 102 13.07 0.53 3.18
CA ILE A 102 11.77 1.09 3.60
C ILE A 102 10.61 0.20 3.12
N SER A 103 10.68 -0.30 1.89
CA SER A 103 9.61 -1.13 1.30
C SER A 103 9.59 -2.57 1.82
N ALA A 104 10.75 -3.13 2.14
CA ALA A 104 10.92 -4.54 2.51
C ALA A 104 9.89 -5.06 3.54
N PRO A 105 9.69 -4.41 4.71
CA PRO A 105 8.75 -4.91 5.70
C PRO A 105 7.31 -4.94 5.17
N GLY A 106 6.90 -3.94 4.38
CA GLY A 106 5.57 -3.88 3.76
C GLY A 106 5.38 -4.99 2.74
N LEU A 107 6.38 -5.25 1.90
CA LEU A 107 6.37 -6.34 0.92
C LEU A 107 6.32 -7.72 1.59
N TRP A 108 6.96 -7.90 2.75
CA TRP A 108 6.84 -9.13 3.53
C TRP A 108 5.43 -9.33 4.05
N LEU A 109 4.78 -8.28 4.54
CA LEU A 109 3.39 -8.36 5.00
C LEU A 109 2.44 -8.73 3.86
N GLN A 110 2.68 -8.20 2.66
CA GLN A 110 1.90 -8.58 1.47
C GLN A 110 2.00 -10.06 1.12
N ARG A 111 3.08 -10.76 1.49
CA ARG A 111 3.15 -12.23 1.31
C ARG A 111 2.05 -12.95 2.07
N LEU A 112 1.58 -12.36 3.18
CA LEU A 112 0.51 -12.88 4.02
C LEU A 112 -0.87 -12.34 3.64
N THR A 113 -0.94 -11.12 3.07
CA THR A 113 -2.21 -10.41 2.82
C THR A 113 -2.61 -10.31 1.35
N THR A 114 -1.81 -10.87 0.43
CA THR A 114 -2.19 -11.04 -0.98
C THR A 114 -2.02 -12.49 -1.42
N ALA A 115 -2.80 -12.91 -2.41
CA ALA A 115 -2.75 -14.22 -3.04
C ALA A 115 -2.97 -14.10 -4.55
N GLU A 116 -2.67 -15.15 -5.30
CA GLU A 116 -2.89 -15.16 -6.75
C GLU A 116 -4.40 -15.16 -7.09
N PRO A 117 -4.88 -14.20 -7.90
CA PRO A 117 -6.29 -14.08 -8.25
C PRO A 117 -6.72 -15.07 -9.34
N GLU A 118 -8.04 -15.28 -9.42
CA GLU A 118 -8.70 -15.91 -10.55
C GLU A 118 -9.08 -14.86 -11.61
N ASP A 119 -9.38 -15.31 -12.83
CA ASP A 119 -9.63 -14.43 -13.97
C ASP A 119 -10.86 -13.52 -13.76
N ASP A 120 -11.92 -14.04 -13.14
CA ASP A 120 -13.12 -13.27 -12.78
C ASP A 120 -12.81 -12.14 -11.80
N MET A 121 -11.89 -12.37 -10.86
CA MET A 121 -11.43 -11.35 -9.91
C MET A 121 -10.59 -10.28 -10.60
N ILE A 122 -9.79 -10.67 -11.59
CA ILE A 122 -9.03 -9.73 -12.42
C ILE A 122 -9.98 -8.85 -13.23
N GLU A 123 -11.05 -9.40 -13.81
CA GLU A 123 -12.07 -8.61 -14.53
C GLU A 123 -12.72 -7.55 -13.63
N VAL A 124 -13.09 -7.94 -12.41
CA VAL A 124 -13.64 -7.01 -11.40
C VAL A 124 -12.62 -5.92 -11.04
N ALA A 125 -11.35 -6.28 -10.85
CA ALA A 125 -10.28 -5.33 -10.54
C ALA A 125 -10.05 -4.33 -11.69
N ILE A 126 -10.02 -4.82 -12.94
CA ILE A 126 -9.92 -3.98 -14.15
C ILE A 126 -11.10 -3.00 -14.22
N ALA A 127 -12.32 -3.49 -14.03
CA ALA A 127 -13.52 -2.64 -14.06
C ALA A 127 -13.49 -1.56 -12.96
N SER A 128 -13.04 -1.94 -11.76
CA SER A 128 -12.92 -1.04 -10.61
C SER A 128 -11.87 0.05 -10.83
N VAL A 129 -10.68 -0.34 -11.32
CA VAL A 129 -9.59 0.60 -11.60
C VAL A 129 -10.00 1.56 -12.72
N LYS A 130 -10.54 1.07 -13.85
CA LYS A 130 -10.99 1.92 -14.95
C LYS A 130 -12.03 2.97 -14.53
N ALA A 131 -12.85 2.68 -13.52
CA ALA A 131 -13.85 3.62 -13.01
C ALA A 131 -13.25 4.79 -12.21
N VAL A 132 -12.02 4.64 -11.69
CA VAL A 132 -11.33 5.65 -10.87
C VAL A 132 -10.08 6.21 -11.53
N LEU A 133 -9.67 5.67 -12.68
CA LEU A 133 -8.55 6.21 -13.44
C LEU A 133 -8.86 7.66 -13.83
N PRO A 134 -7.89 8.57 -13.66
CA PRO A 134 -8.08 9.96 -14.03
C PRO A 134 -8.34 10.12 -15.52
N GLN A 135 -9.16 11.12 -15.86
CA GLN A 135 -9.29 11.55 -17.25
C GLN A 135 -7.99 12.25 -17.67
N GLN A 136 -7.64 12.19 -18.95
CA GLN A 136 -6.39 12.74 -19.49
C GLN A 136 -6.06 14.13 -18.90
N GLY A 137 -4.98 14.23 -18.11
CA GLY A 137 -4.50 15.50 -17.54
C GLY A 137 -4.10 15.46 -16.06
N GLU A 138 -4.49 14.43 -15.29
CA GLU A 138 -3.99 14.24 -13.92
C GLU A 138 -2.80 13.27 -13.93
N ASP A 139 -1.70 13.69 -13.30
CA ASP A 139 -0.44 12.94 -13.31
C ASP A 139 -0.46 11.89 -12.19
N ASP A 140 -0.75 10.63 -12.54
CA ASP A 140 -0.62 9.46 -11.64
C ASP A 140 0.85 9.11 -11.31
N ARG A 141 1.79 9.93 -11.77
CA ARG A 141 3.22 9.80 -11.50
C ARG A 141 3.52 10.35 -10.12
N TRP A 142 3.32 9.48 -9.13
CA TRP A 142 3.83 9.68 -7.79
C TRP A 142 5.34 9.70 -7.82
#